data_AF-A0A109BLK5-F1
#
_entry.id   AF-A0A109BLK5-F1
#
_cell.length_a   1.000
_cell.length_b   1.000
_cell.length_c   1.000
_cell.angle_alpha   90.00
_cell.angle_beta   90.00
_cell.angle_gamma   90.00
#
_symmetry.space_group_name_H-M   'P 1'
#
loop_
_entity.id
_entity.type
_entity.pdbx_description
1 polymer ?
#
loop_
_entity_poly.entity_id
_entity_poly.type
_entity_poly.pdbx_seq_one_letter_code
_entity_poly.pdbx_strand_id
1 'polypeptide(L)'
;MLERAERKGDTARAAALSEELKQPPFPLALNYLWRSFIRLRGRKGCGFSGAEPITWPEIDAYTRQTRTSFAPWEIELLEELDGLYLEVLARVKKSSEGAQS
;
A
#
# COMPACT_ATOMS: atom_id res chain seq x y z
N MET A 1 15.39 -6.19 -5.45
CA MET A 1 16.11 -6.25 -6.75
C MET A 1 17.35 -5.38 -6.71
N LEU A 2 17.25 -4.10 -6.29
CA LEU A 2 18.37 -3.19 -6.03
C LEU A 2 19.43 -3.78 -5.06
N GLU A 3 19.02 -4.18 -3.86
CA GLU A 3 19.91 -4.80 -2.85
C GLU A 3 20.64 -6.06 -3.34
N ARG A 4 20.10 -6.73 -4.36
CA ARG A 4 20.71 -7.94 -4.95
C ARG A 4 21.75 -7.59 -6.00
N ALA A 5 21.57 -6.47 -6.71
CA ALA A 5 22.54 -5.92 -7.66
C ALA A 5 23.73 -5.27 -6.94
N GLU A 6 23.46 -4.52 -5.86
CA GLU A 6 24.49 -3.92 -5.00
C GLU A 6 25.41 -4.98 -4.38
N ARG A 7 24.82 -6.06 -3.84
CA ARG A 7 25.57 -7.17 -3.24
C ARG A 7 26.43 -7.95 -4.25
N LYS A 8 26.09 -7.89 -5.55
CA LYS A 8 26.85 -8.51 -6.64
C LYS A 8 27.92 -7.58 -7.23
N GLY A 9 28.02 -6.33 -6.76
CA GLY A 9 28.95 -5.33 -7.29
C GLY A 9 28.59 -4.80 -8.67
N ASP A 10 27.36 -5.03 -9.15
CA ASP A 10 26.89 -4.57 -10.46
C ASP A 10 26.37 -3.13 -10.33
N THR A 11 27.31 -2.18 -10.34
CA THR A 11 27.07 -0.75 -10.11
C THR A 11 26.21 -0.11 -11.20
N ALA A 12 26.31 -0.58 -12.45
CA ALA A 12 25.50 -0.08 -13.55
C ALA A 12 24.02 -0.48 -13.38
N ARG A 13 23.76 -1.74 -12.99
CA ARG A 13 22.40 -2.20 -12.74
C ARG A 13 21.80 -1.60 -11.47
N ALA A 14 22.60 -1.40 -10.43
CA ALA A 14 22.17 -0.70 -9.21
C ALA A 14 21.81 0.77 -9.48
N ALA A 15 22.63 1.49 -10.26
CA ALA A 15 22.34 2.89 -10.62
C ALA A 15 21.07 3.02 -11.47
N ALA A 16 20.89 2.16 -12.48
CA ALA A 16 19.69 2.17 -13.32
C ALA A 16 18.41 1.90 -12.51
N LEU A 17 18.45 0.91 -11.61
CA LEU A 17 17.35 0.64 -10.68
C LEU A 17 17.12 1.82 -9.73
N SER A 18 18.17 2.45 -9.22
CA SER A 18 18.02 3.60 -8.32
C SER A 18 17.37 4.80 -9.00
N GLU A 19 17.69 5.08 -10.27
CA GLU A 19 17.05 6.14 -11.05
C GLU A 19 15.57 5.83 -11.31
N GLU A 20 15.24 4.59 -11.65
CA GLU A 20 13.85 4.16 -11.86
C GLU A 20 13.00 4.23 -10.57
N LEU A 21 13.63 4.01 -9.41
CA LEU A 21 12.99 4.13 -8.10
C LEU A 21 12.98 5.55 -7.51
N LYS A 22 13.47 6.57 -8.22
CA LYS A 22 13.37 7.96 -7.76
C LYS A 22 11.90 8.39 -7.71
N GLN A 23 11.34 8.38 -6.50
CA GLN A 23 10.03 8.94 -6.23
C GLN A 23 10.18 10.34 -5.64
N PRO A 24 9.23 11.25 -5.90
CA PRO A 24 9.20 12.52 -5.19
C PRO A 24 9.12 12.27 -3.67
N PRO A 25 9.61 13.20 -2.84
CA PRO A 25 9.49 13.06 -1.40
C PRO A 25 8.02 12.90 -1.03
N PHE A 26 7.75 12.03 -0.05
CA PHE A 26 6.39 11.81 0.41
C PHE A 26 5.78 13.13 0.93
N PRO A 27 4.58 13.53 0.47
CA PRO A 27 3.96 14.77 0.88
C PRO A 27 3.56 14.69 2.36
N LEU A 28 4.31 15.38 3.24
CA LEU A 28 4.10 15.33 4.69
C LEU A 28 2.68 15.69 5.11
N ALA A 29 2.01 16.57 4.34
CA ALA A 29 0.62 16.92 4.55
C ALA A 29 -0.31 15.69 4.54
N LEU A 30 -0.03 14.66 3.72
CA LEU A 30 -0.86 13.45 3.62
C LEU A 30 -0.46 12.34 4.62
N ASN A 31 0.48 12.61 5.52
CA ASN A 31 0.98 11.60 6.47
C ASN A 31 -0.12 11.06 7.39
N TYR A 32 -1.07 11.88 7.82
CA TYR A 32 -2.16 11.40 8.68
C TYR A 32 -3.13 10.47 7.93
N LEU A 33 -3.39 10.73 6.64
CA LEU A 33 -4.20 9.84 5.79
C LEU A 33 -3.48 8.51 5.58
N TRP A 34 -2.19 8.57 5.25
CA TRP A 34 -1.37 7.36 5.09
C TRP A 34 -1.34 6.50 6.35
N ARG A 35 -1.16 7.11 7.53
CA ARG A 35 -1.22 6.41 8.82
C ARG A 35 -2.60 5.83 9.10
N SER A 36 -3.66 6.55 8.74
CA SER A 36 -5.05 6.08 8.90
C SER A 36 -5.34 4.89 8.00
N PHE A 37 -4.91 4.96 6.73
CA PHE A 37 -4.97 3.84 5.78
C PHE A 37 -4.27 2.60 6.32
N ILE A 38 -3.00 2.70 6.73
CA ILE A 38 -2.25 1.57 7.31
C ILE A 38 -2.99 0.97 8.50
N ARG A 39 -3.54 1.83 9.37
CA ARG A 39 -4.23 1.40 10.58
C ARG A 39 -5.54 0.68 10.26
N LEU A 40 -6.34 1.20 9.32
CA LEU A 40 -7.55 0.53 8.82
C LEU A 40 -7.21 -0.80 8.15
N ARG A 41 -6.23 -0.80 7.24
CA ARG A 41 -5.84 -1.98 6.47
C ARG A 41 -5.25 -3.09 7.31
N GLY A 42 -4.41 -2.75 8.29
CA GLY A 42 -3.85 -3.73 9.22
C GLY A 42 -4.88 -4.46 10.09
N ARG A 43 -6.16 -4.04 10.09
CA ARG A 43 -7.25 -4.73 10.80
C ARG A 43 -8.06 -5.66 9.90
N LYS A 44 -7.87 -5.61 8.58
CA LYS A 44 -8.54 -6.56 7.71
C LYS A 44 -7.87 -7.93 7.75
N GLY A 45 -8.72 -8.94 7.80
CA GLY A 45 -8.32 -10.29 7.45
C GLY A 45 -8.29 -10.48 5.93
N CYS A 46 -7.68 -11.59 5.53
CA CYS A 46 -7.94 -12.21 4.23
C CYS A 46 -8.99 -13.30 4.47
N GLY A 47 -10.17 -13.14 3.90
CA GLY A 47 -11.22 -14.16 3.94
C GLY A 47 -10.94 -15.29 2.96
N PHE A 48 -11.85 -16.27 2.91
CA PHE A 48 -11.78 -17.41 1.97
C PHE A 48 -11.70 -16.96 0.50
N SER A 49 -12.35 -15.84 0.17
CA SER A 49 -12.35 -15.24 -1.18
C SER A 49 -11.22 -14.24 -1.42
N GLY A 50 -10.26 -14.11 -0.50
CA GLY A 50 -9.13 -13.19 -0.61
C GLY A 50 -9.23 -11.96 0.29
N ALA A 51 -8.38 -10.97 0.01
CA ALA A 51 -8.35 -9.72 0.77
C ALA A 51 -9.61 -8.88 0.48
N GLU A 52 -10.22 -8.36 1.53
CA GLU A 52 -11.47 -7.60 1.44
C GLU A 52 -11.22 -6.08 1.46
N PRO A 53 -11.98 -5.28 0.69
CA PRO A 53 -11.81 -3.84 0.67
C PRO A 53 -12.18 -3.17 2.01
N ILE A 54 -11.65 -1.97 2.26
CA ILE A 54 -12.11 -1.07 3.34
C ILE A 54 -13.56 -0.73 3.02
N THR A 55 -14.42 -0.85 4.02
CA THR A 55 -15.85 -0.54 3.88
C THR A 55 -16.23 0.74 4.62
N TRP A 56 -17.31 1.38 4.18
CA TRP A 56 -17.87 2.57 4.84
C TRP A 56 -18.12 2.38 6.35
N PRO A 57 -18.69 1.25 6.82
CA PRO A 57 -18.82 1.01 8.26
C PRO A 57 -17.50 0.97 9.02
N GLU A 58 -16.40 0.50 8.41
CA GLU A 58 -15.08 0.48 9.03
C GLU A 58 -14.49 1.90 9.14
N ILE A 59 -14.69 2.72 8.09
CA ILE A 59 -14.30 4.14 8.10
C ILE A 59 -15.10 4.89 9.16
N ASP A 60 -16.41 4.70 9.22
CA ASP A 60 -17.28 5.31 10.22
C ASP A 60 -16.92 4.87 11.66
N ALA A 61 -16.65 3.58 11.87
CA ALA A 61 -16.17 3.10 13.17
C ALA A 61 -14.83 3.75 13.55
N TYR A 62 -13.92 3.90 12.58
CA TYR A 62 -12.62 4.52 12.80
C TYR A 62 -12.73 6.01 13.16
N THR A 63 -13.54 6.78 12.43
CA THR A 63 -13.74 8.21 12.69
C THR A 63 -14.34 8.42 14.08
N ARG A 64 -15.36 7.62 14.47
CA ARG A 64 -15.95 7.66 15.81
C ARG A 64 -14.95 7.33 16.92
N GLN A 65 -14.13 6.29 16.74
CA GLN A 65 -13.23 5.82 17.80
C GLN A 65 -11.96 6.64 17.96
N THR A 66 -11.48 7.25 16.87
CA THR A 66 -10.29 8.11 16.89
C THR A 66 -10.62 9.58 17.02
N ARG A 67 -11.91 9.95 16.90
CA ARG A 67 -12.38 11.34 16.75
C ARG A 67 -11.73 12.07 15.58
N THR A 68 -11.32 11.31 14.56
CA THR A 68 -10.83 11.87 13.29
C THR A 68 -12.03 12.20 12.42
N SER A 69 -11.99 13.35 11.76
CA SER A 69 -12.96 13.70 10.72
C SER A 69 -12.23 13.71 9.37
N PHE A 70 -12.86 13.11 8.36
CA PHE A 70 -12.34 13.13 7.00
C PHE A 70 -13.23 14.00 6.10
N ALA A 71 -12.60 14.77 5.23
CA ALA A 71 -13.27 15.43 4.11
C ALA A 71 -13.64 14.39 3.03
N PRO A 72 -14.60 14.70 2.14
CA PRO A 72 -15.01 13.75 1.08
C PRO A 72 -13.86 13.23 0.22
N TRP A 73 -12.97 14.12 -0.23
CA TRP A 73 -11.80 13.75 -1.05
C TRP A 73 -10.78 12.88 -0.29
N GLU A 74 -10.75 12.98 1.04
CA GLU A 74 -9.87 12.15 1.87
C GLU A 74 -10.41 10.71 1.98
N ILE A 75 -11.73 10.56 2.01
CA ILE A 75 -12.38 9.24 1.94
C ILE A 75 -12.12 8.62 0.57
N GLU A 76 -12.30 9.38 -0.51
CA GLU A 76 -11.99 8.94 -1.87
C GLU A 76 -10.52 8.49 -1.98
N LEU A 77 -9.59 9.27 -1.42
CA LEU A 77 -8.17 8.91 -1.41
C LEU A 77 -7.92 7.61 -0.61
N LEU A 78 -8.61 7.38 0.51
CA LEU A 78 -8.49 6.12 1.27
C LEU A 78 -9.00 4.92 0.46
N GLU A 79 -10.09 5.09 -0.29
CA GLU A 79 -10.65 4.06 -1.18
C GLU A 79 -9.69 3.75 -2.34
N GLU A 80 -9.09 4.77 -2.97
CA GLU A 80 -8.09 4.61 -4.04
C GLU A 80 -6.84 3.88 -3.54
N LEU A 81 -6.32 4.28 -2.37
CA LEU A 81 -5.17 3.63 -1.74
C LEU A 81 -5.44 2.14 -1.46
N ASP A 82 -6.66 1.82 -1.02
CA ASP A 82 -7.05 0.44 -0.78
C ASP A 82 -7.16 -0.38 -2.07
N GLY A 83 -7.78 0.19 -3.12
CA GLY A 83 -7.83 -0.43 -4.44
C GLY A 83 -6.43 -0.75 -4.97
N LEU A 84 -5.51 0.22 -4.94
CA LEU A 84 -4.12 0.04 -5.35
C LEU A 84 -3.41 -1.04 -4.52
N TYR A 85 -3.63 -1.08 -3.21
CA TYR A 85 -3.06 -2.10 -2.33
C TYR A 85 -3.54 -3.50 -2.71
N LEU A 86 -4.84 -3.68 -2.93
CA LEU A 86 -5.42 -4.97 -3.33
C LEU A 86 -4.91 -5.42 -4.69
N GLU A 87 -4.75 -4.51 -5.65
CA GLU A 87 -4.15 -4.82 -6.94
C GLU A 87 -2.70 -5.31 -6.82
N VAL A 88 -1.87 -4.59 -6.06
CA VAL A 88 -0.47 -4.97 -5.84
C VAL A 88 -0.40 -6.31 -5.12
N LEU A 89 -1.25 -6.54 -4.11
CA LEU A 89 -1.31 -7.81 -3.39
C LEU A 89 -1.69 -8.97 -4.31
N ALA A 90 -2.67 -8.78 -5.20
CA ALA A 90 -3.05 -9.78 -6.19
C ALA A 90 -1.92 -10.09 -7.18
N ARG A 91 -1.17 -9.06 -7.62
CA ARG A 91 0.00 -9.24 -8.49
C ARG A 91 1.12 -10.03 -7.79
N VAL A 92 1.43 -9.67 -6.54
CA VAL A 92 2.45 -10.37 -5.73
C VAL A 92 2.08 -11.83 -5.51
N LYS A 93 0.81 -12.12 -5.20
CA LYS A 93 0.32 -13.50 -5.02
C LYS A 93 0.51 -14.34 -6.29
N LYS A 94 0.15 -13.80 -7.47
CA LYS A 94 0.38 -14.45 -8.77
C LYS A 94 1.86 -14.73 -9.02
N SER A 95 2.75 -13.77 -8.73
CA SER A 95 4.19 -13.96 -8.88
C SER A 95 4.76 -15.02 -7.95
N SER A 96 4.22 -15.16 -6.73
CA SER A 96 4.64 -16.22 -5.80
C SER A 96 4.14 -17.62 -6.18
N GLU A 97 2.91 -17.73 -6.71
CA GLU A 97 2.35 -19.01 -7.17
C GLU A 97 3.06 -19.50 -8.45
N GLY A 98 3.39 -18.60 -9.37
CA GLY A 98 4.13 -18.92 -10.59
C GLY A 98 5.61 -19.27 -10.38
N ALA A 99 6.20 -18.95 -9.22
CA ALA A 99 7.57 -19.34 -8.87
C ALA A 99 7.66 -20.73 -8.20
N GLN A 100 6.52 -21.36 -7.89
CA GLN A 100 6.42 -22.69 -7.28
C GLN A 100 6.01 -23.79 -8.28
N SER A 101 5.81 -23.45 -9.56
CA SER A 101 5.47 -24.37 -10.65
C SER A 101 6.64 -24.62 -11.60
#